data_AF-A0A527W106-F1
#
_entry.id   AF-A0A527W106-F1
#
_cell.length_a   1.000
_cell.length_b   1.000
_cell.length_c   1.000
_cell.angle_alpha   90.00
_cell.angle_beta   90.00
_cell.angle_gamma   90.00
#
_symmetry.space_group_name_H-M   'P 1'
#
loop_
_entity.id
_entity.type
_entity.pdbx_description
1 polymer ?
#
loop_
_entity_poly.entity_id
_entity_poly.type
_entity_poly.pdbx_seq_one_letter_code
_entity_poly.pdbx_strand_id
1 'polypeptide(L)'
;MKLATLKNGTRDGKLVVVSRDLTRFTDASFLVPTLQAALDDWRRIEPHLATLAESLETNAVPSERFHEHNAHSPLPRAYQWADGSAYVNHVELVRKA
;
A
#
# COMPACT_ATOMS: atom_id res chain seq x y z
N MET A 1 8.26 3.76 -5.92
CA MET A 1 6.80 3.54 -6.00
C MET A 1 6.21 3.59 -4.59
N LYS A 2 4.97 4.07 -4.42
CA LYS A 2 4.20 3.97 -3.17
C LYS A 2 2.85 3.32 -3.48
N LEU A 3 2.41 2.41 -2.61
CA LEU A 3 1.15 1.68 -2.77
C LEU A 3 0.24 1.96 -1.57
N ALA A 4 -1.05 2.02 -1.83
CA ALA A 4 -2.06 2.13 -0.78
C ALA A 4 -3.29 1.30 -1.14
N THR A 5 -4.15 1.08 -0.15
CA THR A 5 -5.45 0.44 -0.32
C THR A 5 -6.54 1.44 0.04
N LEU A 6 -7.41 1.76 -0.91
CA LEU A 6 -8.56 2.65 -0.67
C LEU A 6 -9.83 1.86 -0.35
N LYS A 7 -10.68 2.43 0.51
CA LYS A 7 -12.02 1.91 0.81
C LYS A 7 -12.86 1.92 -0.47
N ASN A 8 -13.47 0.78 -0.81
CA ASN A 8 -14.39 0.64 -1.96
C ASN A 8 -15.67 -0.16 -1.61
N GLY A 9 -15.94 -0.38 -0.33
CA GLY A 9 -17.06 -1.20 0.14
C GLY A 9 -16.79 -2.71 0.20
N THR A 10 -15.68 -3.19 -0.37
CA THR A 10 -15.21 -4.57 -0.20
C THR A 10 -14.31 -4.70 1.04
N ARG A 11 -14.06 -5.93 1.48
CA ARG A 11 -13.22 -6.21 2.67
C ARG A 11 -11.74 -5.92 2.46
N ASP A 12 -11.24 -6.09 1.24
CA ASP A 12 -9.81 -5.89 0.90
C ASP A 12 -9.52 -4.52 0.28
N GLY A 13 -10.56 -3.69 0.07
CA GLY A 13 -10.43 -2.40 -0.59
C GLY A 13 -10.05 -2.53 -2.07
N LYS A 14 -9.42 -1.47 -2.60
CA LYS A 14 -8.83 -1.44 -3.95
C LYS A 14 -7.37 -0.99 -3.90
N LEU A 15 -6.52 -1.62 -4.70
CA LEU A 15 -5.12 -1.21 -4.85
C LEU A 15 -5.02 0.09 -5.65
N VAL A 16 -4.21 1.02 -5.15
CA VAL A 16 -3.82 2.24 -5.86
C VAL A 16 -2.32 2.47 -5.78
N VAL A 17 -1.77 3.12 -6.81
CA VAL A 17 -0.40 3.66 -6.79
C VAL A 17 -0.50 5.13 -6.38
N VAL A 18 0.31 5.55 -5.41
CA VAL A 18 0.31 6.91 -4.84
C VAL A 18 1.57 7.66 -5.28
N SER A 19 1.43 8.94 -5.58
CA SER A 19 2.54 9.81 -5.98
C SER A 19 3.57 9.97 -4.85
N ARG A 20 4.81 10.33 -5.22
CA ARG A 20 5.92 10.49 -4.27
C ARG A 20 5.64 11.54 -3.20
N ASP A 21 4.92 12.60 -3.55
CA ASP A 21 4.51 13.67 -2.64
C ASP A 21 3.23 13.35 -1.82
N LEU A 22 2.63 12.17 -2.01
CA LEU A 22 1.41 11.70 -1.34
C LEU A 22 0.14 12.51 -1.65
N THR A 23 0.15 13.34 -2.70
CA THR A 23 -1.00 14.21 -3.00
C THR A 23 -2.00 13.58 -3.97
N ARG A 24 -1.57 12.59 -4.76
CA ARG A 24 -2.36 11.99 -5.84
C ARG A 24 -2.23 10.47 -5.87
N PHE A 25 -3.19 9.82 -6.49
CA PHE A 25 -3.12 8.40 -6.79
C PHE A 25 -3.70 8.10 -8.17
N THR A 26 -3.35 6.93 -8.71
CA THR A 26 -4.03 6.33 -9.86
C THR A 26 -4.52 4.93 -9.49
N ASP A 27 -5.66 4.53 -10.04
CA ASP A 27 -6.27 3.22 -9.78
C ASP A 27 -5.41 2.12 -10.41
N ALA A 28 -5.01 1.12 -9.63
CA ALA A 28 -4.24 -0.03 -10.12
C ALA A 28 -5.06 -1.32 -10.18
N SER A 29 -6.36 -1.27 -9.82
CA SER A 29 -7.23 -2.44 -9.73
C SER A 29 -7.47 -3.15 -11.07
N PHE A 30 -7.24 -2.45 -12.19
CA PHE A 30 -7.27 -3.03 -13.53
C PHE A 30 -6.09 -3.96 -13.82
N LEU A 31 -4.94 -3.78 -13.14
CA LEU A 31 -3.80 -4.69 -13.21
C LEU A 31 -3.97 -5.84 -12.22
N VAL A 32 -4.34 -5.51 -10.98
CA VAL A 32 -4.50 -6.45 -9.88
C VAL A 32 -5.41 -5.82 -8.81
N PRO A 33 -6.45 -6.51 -8.32
CA PRO A 33 -7.53 -5.85 -7.58
C PRO A 33 -7.10 -5.34 -6.19
N THR A 34 -6.17 -6.03 -5.52
CA THR A 34 -5.80 -5.78 -4.13
C THR A 34 -4.29 -5.89 -3.93
N LEU A 35 -3.77 -5.30 -2.83
CA LEU A 35 -2.36 -5.43 -2.49
C LEU A 35 -1.98 -6.89 -2.17
N GLN A 36 -2.86 -7.67 -1.56
CA GLN A 36 -2.62 -9.09 -1.30
C GLN A 36 -2.42 -9.86 -2.61
N ALA A 37 -3.31 -9.66 -3.59
CA ALA A 37 -3.19 -10.31 -4.90
C ALA A 37 -1.91 -9.87 -5.66
N ALA A 38 -1.45 -8.63 -5.45
CA ALA A 38 -0.16 -8.20 -5.98
C ALA A 38 1.00 -8.96 -5.33
N LEU A 39 0.98 -9.12 -4.00
CA LEU A 39 2.02 -9.85 -3.25
C LEU A 39 2.02 -11.35 -3.59
N ASP A 40 0.85 -11.95 -3.83
CA ASP A 40 0.71 -13.36 -4.20
C ASP A 40 1.41 -13.69 -5.53
N ASP A 41 1.57 -12.71 -6.42
CA ASP A 41 2.24 -12.85 -7.73
C ASP A 41 3.20 -11.69 -8.02
N TRP A 42 4.00 -11.34 -7.01
CA TRP A 42 4.77 -10.09 -7.00
C TRP A 42 5.75 -9.96 -8.16
N ARG A 43 6.45 -11.05 -8.52
CA ARG A 43 7.45 -11.03 -9.60
C ARG A 43 6.86 -10.63 -10.95
N ARG A 44 5.60 -10.99 -11.21
CA ARG A 44 4.91 -10.62 -12.44
C ARG A 44 4.33 -9.22 -12.34
N ILE A 45 3.76 -8.85 -11.21
CA ILE A 45 2.97 -7.63 -11.04
C ILE A 45 3.83 -6.38 -10.79
N GLU A 46 4.93 -6.51 -10.04
CA GLU A 46 5.76 -5.39 -9.62
C GLU A 46 6.24 -4.49 -10.77
N PRO A 47 6.75 -5.03 -11.90
CA PRO A 47 7.20 -4.18 -13.01
C PRO A 47 6.09 -3.32 -13.59
N HIS A 48 4.86 -3.84 -13.68
CA HIS A 48 3.71 -3.10 -14.18
C HIS A 48 3.29 -1.98 -13.22
N LEU A 49 3.31 -2.25 -11.90
CA LEU A 49 3.05 -1.22 -10.89
C LEU A 49 4.14 -0.14 -10.89
N ALA A 50 5.40 -0.52 -11.12
CA ALA A 50 6.51 0.42 -11.22
C ALA A 50 6.34 1.38 -12.43
N THR A 51 5.99 0.84 -13.61
CA THR A 51 5.67 1.66 -14.79
C THR A 51 4.46 2.56 -14.56
N LEU A 52 3.42 2.08 -13.88
CA LEU A 52 2.26 2.89 -13.53
C LEU A 52 2.64 4.02 -12.57
N ALA A 53 3.56 3.78 -11.63
CA ALA A 53 4.10 4.80 -10.75
C ALA A 53 4.87 5.89 -11.50
N GLU A 54 5.74 5.51 -12.45
CA GLU A 54 6.44 6.49 -13.30
C GLU A 54 5.48 7.30 -14.15
N SER A 55 4.44 6.66 -14.67
CA SER A 55 3.39 7.33 -15.45
C SER A 55 2.60 8.33 -14.59
N LEU A 56 2.33 8.00 -13.32
CA LEU A 56 1.69 8.92 -12.37
C LEU A 56 2.57 10.15 -12.10
N GLU A 57 3.88 9.97 -11.93
CA GLU A 57 4.82 11.08 -11.70
C GLU A 57 4.94 12.01 -12.91
N THR A 58 4.83 11.47 -14.13
CA THR A 58 4.90 12.23 -15.39
C THR A 58 3.54 12.77 -15.85
N ASN A 59 2.47 12.55 -15.08
CA ASN A 59 1.09 12.90 -15.42
C ASN A 59 0.57 12.22 -16.70
N ALA A 60 1.14 11.06 -17.07
CA ALA A 60 0.77 10.29 -18.25
C ALA A 60 -0.44 9.37 -18.04
N VAL A 61 -0.96 9.29 -16.81
CA VAL A 61 -2.17 8.53 -16.45
C VAL A 61 -3.16 9.42 -15.69
N PRO A 62 -4.47 9.11 -15.76
CA PRO A 62 -5.46 9.76 -14.92
C PRO A 62 -5.09 9.62 -13.44
N SER A 63 -5.21 10.72 -12.71
CA SER A 63 -4.92 10.76 -11.27
C SER A 63 -6.00 11.53 -10.53
N GLU A 64 -6.32 11.07 -9.33
CA GLU A 64 -7.21 11.74 -8.38
C GLU A 64 -6.44 12.20 -7.15
N ARG A 65 -7.02 13.09 -6.35
CA ARG A 65 -6.41 13.53 -5.09
C ARG A 65 -6.39 12.38 -4.09
N PHE A 66 -5.24 12.12 -3.50
CA PHE A 66 -5.11 11.17 -2.42
C PHE A 66 -5.52 11.79 -1.10
N HIS A 67 -6.42 11.11 -0.40
CA HIS A 67 -6.94 11.49 0.91
C HIS A 67 -6.66 10.36 1.89
N GLU A 68 -5.72 10.57 2.81
CA GLU A 68 -5.28 9.54 3.75
C GLU A 68 -6.42 8.95 4.59
N HIS A 69 -7.42 9.76 4.95
CA HIS A 69 -8.60 9.29 5.71
C HIS A 69 -9.51 8.30 4.93
N ASN A 70 -9.39 8.26 3.61
CA ASN A 70 -10.08 7.30 2.74
C ASN A 70 -9.30 5.99 2.59
N ALA A 71 -8.04 5.93 3.03
CA ALA A 71 -7.25 4.72 3.00
C ALA A 71 -7.65 3.74 4.12
N HIS A 72 -7.50 2.46 3.82
CA HIS A 72 -7.28 1.44 4.84
C HIS A 72 -5.79 1.34 5.18
N SER A 73 -5.43 0.56 6.21
CA SER A 73 -4.11 -0.05 6.27
C SER A 73 -3.79 -0.74 4.93
N PRO A 74 -2.53 -0.76 4.45
CA PRO A 74 -2.18 -1.32 3.14
C PRO A 74 -2.71 -2.74 2.90
N LEU A 75 -2.66 -3.60 3.93
CA LEU A 75 -3.39 -4.85 4.00
C LEU A 75 -4.51 -4.70 5.05
N PRO A 76 -5.77 -4.45 4.66
CA PRO A 76 -6.88 -4.27 5.61
C PRO A 76 -7.13 -5.52 6.46
N ARG A 77 -6.80 -6.68 5.91
CA ARG A 77 -6.68 -7.98 6.57
C ARG A 77 -5.44 -8.66 6.01
N ALA A 78 -4.70 -9.35 6.86
CA ALA A 78 -3.49 -10.07 6.49
C ALA A 78 -3.57 -11.51 7.01
N TYR A 79 -2.92 -12.45 6.31
CA TYR A 79 -2.89 -13.85 6.74
C TYR A 79 -2.10 -14.07 8.03
N GLN A 80 -1.13 -13.20 8.32
CA GLN A 80 -0.31 -13.28 9.52
C GLN A 80 0.04 -11.89 10.03
N TRP A 81 0.03 -11.75 11.35
CA TRP A 81 0.62 -10.63 12.07
C TRP A 81 1.56 -11.22 13.13
N ALA A 82 2.84 -10.89 13.04
CA ALA A 82 3.84 -11.27 14.03
C ALA A 82 4.60 -10.01 14.40
N ASP A 83 4.54 -9.63 15.67
CA ASP A 83 5.17 -8.43 16.20
C ASP A 83 6.40 -8.78 17.03
N GLY A 84 7.52 -8.14 16.72
CA GLY A 84 8.82 -8.44 17.32
C GLY A 84 9.32 -7.30 18.18
N SER A 85 9.92 -7.61 19.33
CA SER A 85 10.59 -6.62 20.17
C SER A 85 11.98 -6.29 19.62
N ALA A 86 12.02 -5.57 18.49
CA ALA A 86 13.26 -5.26 17.77
C ALA A 86 14.25 -4.38 18.58
N TYR A 87 13.74 -3.60 19.53
CA TYR A 87 14.53 -2.70 20.37
C TYR A 87 14.62 -3.27 21.79
N VAL A 88 15.65 -4.06 22.07
CA VAL A 88 15.83 -4.73 23.36
C VAL A 88 15.84 -3.74 24.54
N ASN A 89 16.43 -2.56 24.36
CA ASN A 89 16.43 -1.49 25.36
C ASN A 89 15.01 -1.10 25.83
N HIS A 90 14.01 -1.13 24.94
CA HIS A 90 12.62 -0.88 25.33
C HIS A 90 12.13 -1.94 26.33
N VAL A 91 12.40 -3.22 26.06
CA VAL A 91 12.01 -4.34 26.94
C VAL A 91 12.77 -4.27 28.27
N GLU A 92 14.05 -3.91 28.23
CA GLU A 92 14.87 -3.74 29.44
C GLU A 92 14.35 -2.63 30.36
N LEU A 93 13.89 -1.51 29.81
CA LEU A 93 13.28 -0.43 30.59
C LEU A 93 11.92 -0.84 31.19
N VAL A 94 11.09 -1.56 30.43
CA VAL A 94 9.81 -2.09 30.92
C VAL A 94 10.02 -3.05 32.11
N ARG A 95 11.05 -3.90 32.07
CA ARG A 95 11.37 -4.84 33.16
C ARG A 95 11.86 -4.18 34.46
N LYS A 96 12.29 -2.92 34.41
CA LYS A 96 12.82 -2.17 35.56
C LYS A 96 11.73 -1.36 36.30
N ALA A 97 10.54 -1.23 35.73
CA ALA A 97 9.37 -0.59 36.33
C ALA A 97 8.59 -1.59 37.20
#